data_AF-A0A1J5PSW2-F1
#
_entry.id   AF-A0A1J5PSW2-F1
#
_cell.length_a   1.000
_cell.length_b   1.000
_cell.length_c   1.000
_cell.angle_alpha   90.00
_cell.angle_beta   90.00
_cell.angle_gamma   90.00
#
_symmetry.space_group_name_H-M   'P 1'
#
loop_
_entity.id
_entity.type
_entity.pdbx_description
1 polymer ?
#
loop_
_entity_poly.entity_id
_entity_poly.type
_entity_poly.pdbx_seq_one_letter_code
_entity_poly.pdbx_strand_id
1 'polypeptide(L)'
;MVAPGLIALITPIIIGFSFGPEVLGGLLAGVTVSGVLMGIFQSNAGGAWDNAKKSFEKGVMINGEMFYKKSEPHKASVTGDTVGDPFKDTSGPSMNILIKLMSIVSLVIAPHLHKEAVHSPRIQKELNERSMITHVIKVDKRA
;
A
#
# COMPACT_ATOMS: atom_id res chain seq x y z
N MET A 1 -10.42 -13.09 7.02
CA MET A 1 -9.26 -12.50 7.73
C MET A 1 -7.93 -13.07 7.25
N VAL A 2 -7.80 -14.40 7.09
CA VAL A 2 -6.54 -15.04 6.61
C VAL A 2 -6.16 -14.63 5.19
N ALA A 3 -7.10 -14.68 4.24
CA ALA A 3 -6.79 -14.44 2.83
C ALA A 3 -6.19 -13.05 2.52
N PRO A 4 -6.74 -11.91 2.99
CA PRO A 4 -6.14 -10.59 2.75
C PRO A 4 -4.73 -10.45 3.35
N GLY A 5 -4.50 -11.03 4.53
CA GLY A 5 -3.18 -11.03 5.17
C GLY A 5 -2.15 -11.85 4.39
N LEU A 6 -2.56 -13.01 3.87
CA LEU A 6 -1.71 -13.84 3.01
C LEU A 6 -1.29 -13.09 1.73
N ILE A 7 -2.21 -12.35 1.10
CA ILE A 7 -1.88 -11.55 -0.09
C ILE A 7 -0.78 -10.53 0.24
N ALA A 8 -0.90 -9.83 1.37
CA ALA A 8 0.10 -8.83 1.79
C ALA A 8 1.49 -9.44 2.08
N LEU A 9 1.54 -10.68 2.57
CA LEU A 9 2.80 -11.37 2.87
C LEU A 9 3.43 -12.04 1.65
N ILE A 10 2.62 -12.73 0.84
CA ILE A 10 3.10 -13.60 -0.23
C ILE A 10 3.46 -12.78 -1.48
N THR A 11 2.69 -11.73 -1.80
CA THR A 11 2.89 -10.96 -3.04
C THR A 11 4.30 -10.38 -3.17
N PRO A 12 4.86 -9.70 -2.14
CA PRO A 12 6.23 -9.19 -2.23
C PRO A 12 7.29 -10.29 -2.43
N ILE A 13 7.08 -11.45 -1.83
CA ILE A 13 8.00 -12.60 -1.92
C ILE A 13 7.98 -13.14 -3.35
N ILE A 14 6.80 -13.43 -3.90
CA ILE A 14 6.66 -13.96 -5.26
C ILE A 14 7.25 -12.97 -6.27
N ILE A 15 6.88 -11.69 -6.17
CA ILE A 15 7.33 -10.68 -7.13
C ILE A 15 8.83 -10.43 -7.00
N GLY A 16 9.35 -10.31 -5.78
CA GLY A 16 10.77 -10.09 -5.53
C GLY A 16 11.65 -11.21 -6.07
N PHE A 17 11.32 -12.47 -5.80
CA PHE A 17 12.13 -13.62 -6.23
C PHE A 17 11.91 -14.03 -7.69
N SER A 18 10.74 -13.73 -8.29
CA SER A 18 10.46 -14.13 -9.68
C SER A 18 10.86 -13.06 -10.70
N PHE A 19 10.77 -11.78 -10.34
CA PHE A 19 10.95 -10.65 -11.27
C PHE A 19 12.03 -9.65 -10.86
N GLY A 20 12.58 -9.78 -9.65
CA GLY A 20 13.66 -8.92 -9.16
C GLY A 20 13.21 -7.64 -8.46
N PRO A 21 14.18 -6.87 -7.92
CA PRO A 21 13.92 -5.73 -7.05
C PRO A 21 13.31 -4.52 -7.79
N GLU A 22 13.59 -4.31 -9.07
CA GLU A 22 13.04 -3.19 -9.85
C GLU A 22 11.52 -3.32 -10.03
N VAL A 23 11.05 -4.52 -10.40
CA VAL A 23 9.62 -4.81 -10.55
C VAL A 23 8.90 -4.74 -9.20
N LEU A 24 9.54 -5.24 -8.13
CA LEU A 24 9.03 -5.12 -6.77
C LEU A 24 8.89 -3.64 -6.36
N GLY A 25 9.85 -2.78 -6.69
CA GLY A 25 9.77 -1.35 -6.46
C GLY A 25 8.58 -0.69 -7.18
N GLY A 26 8.36 -1.06 -8.45
CA GLY A 26 7.20 -0.62 -9.23
C GLY A 26 5.87 -1.05 -8.62
N LEU A 27 5.77 -2.31 -8.16
CA LEU A 27 4.60 -2.82 -7.44
C LEU A 27 4.31 -1.99 -6.19
N LEU A 28 5.32 -1.73 -5.35
CA LEU A 28 5.16 -0.97 -4.11
C LEU A 28 4.71 0.47 -4.37
N ALA A 29 5.25 1.12 -5.40
CA ALA A 29 4.81 2.45 -5.82
C ALA A 29 3.33 2.44 -6.24
N GLY A 30 2.94 1.47 -7.07
CA GLY A 30 1.54 1.31 -7.52
C GLY A 30 0.59 1.07 -6.37
N VAL A 31 0.87 0.06 -5.53
CA VAL A 31 0.07 -0.29 -4.36
C VAL A 31 -0.09 0.89 -3.40
N THR A 32 0.98 1.68 -3.20
CA THR A 32 0.93 2.86 -2.33
C THR A 32 -0.02 3.91 -2.88
N VAL A 33 0.15 4.32 -4.13
CA VAL A 33 -0.68 5.40 -4.72
C VAL A 33 -2.14 4.97 -4.82
N SER A 34 -2.43 3.77 -5.34
CA SER A 34 -3.80 3.28 -5.46
C SER A 34 -4.44 3.00 -4.09
N GLY A 35 -3.67 2.41 -3.17
CA GLY A 35 -4.16 2.00 -1.86
C GLY A 35 -4.46 3.19 -0.95
N VAL A 36 -3.62 4.23 -0.94
CA VAL A 36 -3.87 5.45 -0.14
C VAL A 36 -5.17 6.12 -0.59
N LEU A 37 -5.35 6.31 -1.90
CA LEU A 37 -6.56 6.92 -2.46
C LEU A 37 -7.81 6.09 -2.11
N MET A 38 -7.74 4.77 -2.25
CA MET A 38 -8.85 3.87 -1.93
C MET A 38 -9.18 3.88 -0.43
N GLY A 39 -8.16 3.84 0.45
CA GLY A 39 -8.36 3.85 1.90
C GLY A 39 -9.03 5.14 2.39
N ILE A 40 -8.62 6.28 1.85
CA ILE A 40 -9.25 7.58 2.14
C ILE A 40 -10.70 7.60 1.63
N PHE A 41 -10.93 7.16 0.39
CA PHE A 41 -12.27 7.11 -0.19
C PHE A 41 -13.22 6.26 0.67
N GLN A 42 -12.83 5.05 1.03
CA GLN A 42 -13.67 4.13 1.81
C GLN A 42 -13.99 4.69 3.21
N SER A 43 -12.97 5.22 3.89
CA SER A 43 -13.13 5.80 5.23
C SER A 43 -14.06 7.03 5.21
N ASN A 44 -13.87 7.92 4.24
CA ASN A 44 -14.66 9.14 4.11
C ASN A 44 -16.09 8.86 3.63
N ALA A 45 -16.28 7.97 2.64
CA ALA A 45 -17.60 7.62 2.13
C ALA A 45 -18.45 6.93 3.20
N GLY A 46 -17.90 5.96 3.91
CA GLY A 46 -18.62 5.28 5.00
C GLY A 46 -18.96 6.23 6.15
N GLY A 47 -18.03 7.12 6.53
CA GLY A 47 -18.30 8.16 7.54
C GLY A 47 -19.36 9.16 7.11
N ALA A 48 -19.39 9.55 5.82
CA ALA A 48 -20.39 10.44 5.28
C ALA A 48 -21.79 9.81 5.31
N TRP A 49 -21.93 8.53 4.94
CA TRP A 49 -23.22 7.83 5.01
C TRP A 49 -23.73 7.65 6.44
N ASP A 50 -22.85 7.34 7.41
CA ASP A 50 -23.23 7.27 8.84
C ASP A 50 -23.71 8.63 9.36
N ASN A 51 -22.98 9.70 9.03
CA ASN A 51 -23.34 11.06 9.42
C ASN A 51 -24.65 11.52 8.77
N ALA A 52 -24.91 11.13 7.52
CA ALA A 52 -26.18 11.39 6.86
C ALA A 52 -27.33 10.69 7.59
N LYS A 53 -27.19 9.40 7.92
CA LYS A 53 -28.17 8.65 8.72
C LYS A 53 -28.43 9.36 10.05
N LYS A 54 -27.37 9.66 10.82
CA LYS A 54 -27.44 10.39 12.11
C LYS A 54 -28.11 11.76 12.00
N SER A 55 -28.06 12.41 10.84
CA SER A 55 -28.73 13.70 10.62
C SER A 55 -30.25 13.53 10.55
N PHE A 56 -30.74 12.50 9.85
CA PHE A 56 -32.17 12.13 9.88
C PHE A 56 -32.63 11.65 11.27
N GLU A 57 -31.74 11.07 12.07
CA GLU A 57 -32.05 10.69 13.45
C GLU A 57 -32.30 11.89 14.37
N LYS A 58 -31.66 13.03 14.10
CA LYS A 58 -31.82 14.30 14.82
C LYS A 58 -32.90 15.21 14.22
N GLY A 59 -33.37 14.90 13.01
CA GLY A 59 -34.25 15.74 12.21
C GLY A 59 -33.43 16.64 11.28
N VAL A 60 -33.69 16.55 9.97
CA VAL A 60 -32.99 17.32 8.93
C VAL A 60 -33.99 18.01 8.01
N MET A 61 -33.73 19.29 7.68
CA MET A 61 -34.52 20.01 6.66
C MET A 61 -33.97 19.71 5.27
N ILE A 62 -34.85 19.29 4.36
CA ILE A 62 -34.54 19.12 2.94
C ILE A 62 -35.64 19.84 2.15
N ASN A 63 -35.25 20.82 1.32
CA ASN A 63 -36.17 21.60 0.49
C ASN A 63 -37.36 22.24 1.25
N GLY A 64 -37.14 22.64 2.50
CA GLY A 64 -38.17 23.27 3.35
C GLY A 64 -39.03 22.30 4.16
N GLU A 65 -38.85 20.98 4.01
CA GLU A 65 -39.55 19.96 4.78
C GLU A 65 -38.61 19.30 5.80
N MET A 66 -39.12 19.10 7.03
CA MET A 66 -38.38 18.42 8.10
C MET A 66 -38.60 16.90 8.02
N PHE A 67 -37.52 16.16 7.80
CA PHE A 67 -37.52 14.71 7.78
C PHE A 67 -36.90 14.13 9.04
N TYR A 68 -37.56 13.11 9.61
CA TYR A 68 -37.15 12.43 10.83
C TYR A 68 -36.94 10.92 10.60
N LYS A 69 -36.62 10.19 11.67
CA LYS A 69 -36.62 8.72 11.68
C LYS A 69 -37.90 8.14 11.09
N LYS A 70 -37.76 6.99 10.42
CA LYS A 70 -38.83 6.22 9.75
C LYS A 70 -39.38 6.85 8.46
N SER A 71 -38.96 8.07 8.09
CA SER A 71 -39.22 8.61 6.75
C SER A 71 -38.55 7.77 5.66
N GLU A 72 -39.02 7.90 4.42
CA GLU A 72 -38.42 7.20 3.27
C GLU A 72 -36.94 7.60 3.07
N PRO A 73 -36.55 8.89 3.11
CA PRO A 73 -35.13 9.28 3.01
C PRO A 73 -34.27 8.72 4.16
N HIS A 74 -34.82 8.60 5.37
CA HIS A 74 -34.12 7.95 6.48
C HIS A 74 -33.83 6.48 6.17
N LYS A 75 -34.79 5.71 5.62
CA LYS A 75 -34.54 4.31 5.22
C LYS A 75 -33.45 4.20 4.15
N ALA A 76 -33.42 5.12 3.18
CA ALA A 76 -32.35 5.18 2.18
C ALA A 76 -30.98 5.44 2.84
N SER A 77 -30.91 6.37 3.80
CA SER A 77 -29.67 6.66 4.53
C SER A 77 -29.16 5.49 5.37
N VAL A 78 -30.07 4.70 5.97
CA VAL A 78 -29.72 3.47 6.69
C VAL A 78 -29.09 2.44 5.75
N THR A 79 -29.64 2.32 4.54
CA THR A 79 -29.07 1.43 3.51
C THR A 79 -27.66 1.89 3.11
N GLY A 80 -27.47 3.21 2.92
CA GLY A 80 -26.16 3.78 2.64
C GLY A 80 -25.13 3.52 3.75
N ASP A 81 -25.52 3.69 5.01
CA ASP A 81 -24.65 3.40 6.16
C ASP A 81 -24.30 1.90 6.25
N THR A 82 -25.27 1.02 5.98
CA THR A 82 -25.03 -0.44 5.96
C THR A 82 -24.00 -0.84 4.88
N VAL A 83 -24.01 -0.16 3.72
CA VAL A 83 -22.97 -0.33 2.69
C VAL A 83 -21.64 0.30 3.13
N GLY A 84 -21.70 1.39 3.88
CA GLY A 84 -20.54 2.13 4.41
C GLY A 84 -19.83 1.45 5.58
N ASP A 85 -20.50 0.60 6.36
CA ASP A 85 -19.92 -0.07 7.53
C ASP A 85 -18.70 -0.94 7.17
N PRO A 86 -18.75 -1.84 6.16
CA PRO A 86 -17.56 -2.54 5.71
C PRO A 86 -16.44 -1.62 5.22
N PHE A 87 -16.78 -0.46 4.64
CA PHE A 87 -15.81 0.48 4.10
C PHE A 87 -15.05 1.23 5.19
N LYS A 88 -15.75 1.79 6.19
CA LYS A 88 -15.13 2.61 7.25
C LYS A 88 -14.54 1.77 8.38
N ASP A 89 -15.10 0.60 8.67
CA ASP A 89 -14.71 -0.20 9.85
C ASP A 89 -13.84 -1.41 9.51
N THR A 90 -13.80 -1.84 8.24
CA THR A 90 -13.02 -3.01 7.83
C THR A 90 -12.00 -2.68 6.75
N SER A 91 -12.41 -2.41 5.51
CA SER A 91 -11.48 -2.33 4.38
C SER A 91 -10.66 -1.04 4.34
N GLY A 92 -11.27 0.11 4.68
CA GLY A 92 -10.62 1.42 4.66
C GLY A 92 -9.42 1.48 5.61
N PRO A 93 -9.59 1.20 6.91
CA PRO A 93 -8.48 1.16 7.86
C PRO A 93 -7.44 0.08 7.52
N SER A 94 -7.89 -1.08 7.02
CA SER A 94 -6.99 -2.19 6.66
C SER A 94 -6.06 -1.87 5.49
N MET A 95 -6.45 -0.95 4.60
CA MET A 95 -5.64 -0.59 3.44
C MET A 95 -4.28 0.01 3.84
N ASN A 96 -4.25 0.85 4.88
CA ASN A 96 -3.00 1.42 5.41
C ASN A 96 -2.07 0.32 5.97
N ILE A 97 -2.64 -0.68 6.63
CA ILE A 97 -1.89 -1.82 7.16
C ILE A 97 -1.34 -2.68 6.03
N LEU A 98 -2.15 -2.95 4.99
CA LEU A 98 -1.72 -3.73 3.82
C LEU A 98 -0.49 -3.11 3.14
N ILE A 99 -0.52 -1.80 2.88
CA ILE A 99 0.60 -1.08 2.24
C ILE A 99 1.86 -1.16 3.09
N LYS A 100 1.73 -0.92 4.40
CA LYS A 100 2.87 -0.96 5.34
C LYS A 100 3.46 -2.35 5.47
N LEU A 101 2.61 -3.38 5.58
CA LEU A 101 3.06 -4.77 5.66
C LEU A 101 3.80 -5.19 4.38
N MET A 102 3.26 -4.89 3.19
CA MET A 102 3.94 -5.19 1.92
C MET A 102 5.31 -4.51 1.83
N SER A 103 5.40 -3.24 2.28
CA SER A 103 6.65 -2.48 2.30
C SER A 103 7.68 -3.08 3.26
N ILE A 104 7.26 -3.47 4.46
CA ILE A 104 8.16 -4.07 5.47
C ILE A 104 8.65 -5.44 4.99
N VAL A 105 7.77 -6.29 4.44
CA VAL A 105 8.17 -7.60 3.90
C VAL A 105 9.18 -7.41 2.78
N SER A 106 8.93 -6.47 1.86
CA SER A 106 9.86 -6.15 0.76
C SER A 106 11.22 -5.72 1.28
N LEU A 107 11.26 -4.88 2.32
CA LEU A 107 12.50 -4.43 2.94
C LEU A 107 13.27 -5.59 3.58
N VAL A 108 12.58 -6.52 4.25
CA VAL A 108 13.18 -7.70 4.89
C VAL A 108 13.81 -8.63 3.85
N ILE A 109 13.16 -8.83 2.68
CA ILE A 109 13.70 -9.71 1.64
C ILE A 109 14.75 -9.02 0.76
N ALA A 110 14.81 -7.68 0.70
CA ALA A 110 15.70 -6.95 -0.21
C ALA A 110 17.18 -7.39 -0.21
N PRO A 111 17.85 -7.64 0.94
CA PRO A 111 19.23 -8.14 0.95
C PRO A 111 19.42 -9.51 0.29
N HIS A 112 18.35 -10.31 0.22
CA HIS A 112 18.36 -11.64 -0.36
C HIS A 112 18.14 -11.60 -1.88
N LEU A 113 17.51 -10.55 -2.39
CA LEU A 113 17.28 -10.36 -3.83
C LEU A 113 18.56 -9.95 -4.58
N HIS A 114 19.50 -9.27 -3.91
CA HIS A 114 20.72 -8.75 -4.54
C HIS A 114 21.84 -9.80 -4.69
N LYS A 115 21.66 -11.03 -4.18
CA LYS A 115 22.67 -12.10 -4.31
C LYS A 115 22.89 -12.54 -5.76
N GLU A 116 21.94 -12.30 -6.67
CA GLU A 116 22.16 -12.54 -8.11
C GLU A 116 22.92 -11.41 -8.81
N ALA A 117 22.82 -10.16 -8.32
CA ALA A 117 23.53 -9.02 -8.91
C ALA A 117 25.03 -9.01 -8.59
N VAL A 118 25.43 -9.55 -7.43
CA VAL A 118 26.84 -9.64 -7.01
C VAL A 118 27.65 -10.65 -7.86
N HIS A 119 26.99 -11.52 -8.62
CA HIS A 119 27.64 -12.44 -9.57
C HIS A 119 27.51 -12.00 -11.04
N SER A 120 27.20 -10.73 -11.32
CA SER A 120 27.30 -10.20 -12.68
C SER A 120 28.77 -10.15 -13.11
N PRO A 121 29.20 -10.92 -14.14
CA PRO A 121 30.59 -10.96 -14.59
C PRO A 121 31.12 -9.57 -14.96
N ARG A 122 30.22 -8.67 -15.35
CA ARG A 122 30.51 -7.29 -15.74
C ARG A 122 30.88 -6.41 -14.54
N ILE A 123 30.14 -6.54 -13.43
CA ILE A 123 30.42 -5.79 -12.19
C ILE A 123 31.69 -6.32 -11.52
N GLN A 124 31.90 -7.64 -11.54
CA GLN A 124 33.14 -8.24 -11.04
C GLN A 124 34.36 -7.79 -11.85
N LYS A 125 34.20 -7.66 -13.18
CA LYS A 125 35.24 -7.12 -14.07
C LYS A 125 35.55 -5.66 -13.77
N GLU A 126 34.53 -4.81 -13.63
CA GLU A 126 34.72 -3.39 -13.29
C GLU A 126 35.36 -3.18 -11.90
N LEU A 127 34.98 -3.99 -10.91
CA LEU A 127 35.60 -3.98 -9.58
C LEU A 127 37.05 -4.45 -9.61
N ASN A 128 37.36 -5.49 -10.39
CA ASN A 128 38.72 -5.99 -10.56
C ASN A 128 39.62 -4.99 -11.31
N GLU A 129 39.10 -4.34 -12.37
CA GLU A 129 39.83 -3.30 -13.11
C GLU A 129 40.11 -2.07 -12.24
N ARG A 130 39.12 -1.59 -11.47
CA ARG A 130 39.30 -0.48 -10.51
C ARG A 130 40.28 -0.83 -9.39
N SER A 131 40.25 -2.06 -8.88
CA SER A 131 41.21 -2.55 -7.89
C SER A 131 42.63 -2.59 -8.44
N MET A 132 42.83 -3.07 -9.67
CA MET A 132 44.12 -3.07 -10.35
C MET A 132 44.67 -1.65 -10.55
N ILE A 133 43.86 -0.72 -11.06
CA ILE A 133 44.28 0.68 -11.27
C ILE A 133 44.72 1.32 -9.95
N THR A 134 43.97 1.10 -8.87
CA THR A 134 44.30 1.63 -7.54
C THR A 134 45.61 1.06 -7.02
N HIS A 135 45.88 -0.23 -7.25
CA HIS A 135 47.11 -0.86 -6.84
C HIS A 135 48.32 -0.35 -7.64
N VAL A 136 48.18 -0.12 -8.95
CA VAL A 136 49.24 0.44 -9.81
C VAL A 136 49.61 1.86 -9.35
N ILE A 137 48.62 2.73 -9.12
CA ILE A 137 48.87 4.11 -8.65
C ILE A 137 49.59 4.11 -7.28
N LYS A 138 49.30 3.13 -6.42
CA LYS A 138 49.92 3.04 -5.08
C LYS A 138 51.35 2.50 -5.12
N VAL A 139 51.69 1.71 -6.14
CA VAL A 139 53.06 1.22 -6.39
C VAL A 139 53.90 2.34 -7.00
N ASP A 140 53.36 3.09 -7.96
CA ASP A 140 54.06 4.20 -8.63
C ASP A 140 54.36 5.37 -7.68
N LYS A 141 53.50 5.62 -6.68
CA LYS A 141 53.77 6.60 -5.60
C LYS A 141 54.80 6.15 -4.55
N ARG A 142 55.30 4.92 -4.63
CA ARG A 142 56.29 4.35 -3.68
C ARG A 142 57.67 4.09 -4.31
N ALA A 143 57.80 4.26 -5.63
CA ALA A 143 59.08 4.29 -6.34
C ALA A 143 59.62 5.73 -6.41
#